data_AF-A0A960G6Y4-F1
#
_entry.id   AF-A0A960G6Y4-F1
#
_cell.length_a   1.000
_cell.length_b   1.000
_cell.length_c   1.000
_cell.angle_alpha   90.00
_cell.angle_beta   90.00
_cell.angle_gamma   90.00
#
_symmetry.space_group_name_H-M   'P 1'
#
loop_
_entity.id
_entity.type
_entity.pdbx_description
1 polymer ?
#
loop_
_entity_poly.entity_id
_entity_poly.type
_entity_poly.pdbx_seq_one_letter_code
_entity_poly.pdbx_strand_id
1 'polypeptide(L)'
;MSYDAVAQALDGHVSTGDSVFSLQRTKKRPFWQQFLDVVLSGGALGDLKDLTENVQTPWFLIGSSTAGTIVRVADGHVVEEIAVSPWNAAWKDGFRRVVVAGHEYRKVARVA
;
A
#
# COMPACT_ATOMS: atom_id res chain seq x y z
N MET A 1 -10.55 -3.61 11.46
CA MET A 1 -11.19 -4.34 10.34
C MET A 1 -10.94 -5.82 10.51
N SER A 2 -11.97 -6.65 10.36
CA SER A 2 -11.79 -8.11 10.28
C SER A 2 -11.27 -8.49 8.88
N TYR A 3 -10.55 -9.62 8.80
CA TYR A 3 -10.04 -10.16 7.55
C TYR A 3 -11.18 -10.47 6.55
N ASP A 4 -12.33 -10.92 7.05
CA ASP A 4 -13.50 -11.24 6.23
C ASP A 4 -14.06 -10.03 5.48
N ALA A 5 -14.05 -8.84 6.08
CA ALA A 5 -14.51 -7.62 5.41
C ALA A 5 -13.57 -7.21 4.27
N VAL A 6 -12.27 -7.46 4.41
CA VAL A 6 -11.29 -7.24 3.35
C VAL A 6 -11.46 -8.27 2.24
N ALA A 7 -11.62 -9.55 2.59
CA ALA A 7 -11.85 -10.61 1.61
C ALA A 7 -13.12 -10.33 0.79
N GLN A 8 -14.20 -9.91 1.44
CA GLN A 8 -15.45 -9.54 0.78
C GLN A 8 -15.32 -8.30 -0.12
N ALA A 9 -14.52 -7.30 0.29
CA ALA A 9 -14.23 -6.13 -0.54
C ALA A 9 -13.45 -6.49 -1.82
N LEU A 10 -12.58 -7.50 -1.73
CA LEU A 10 -11.70 -7.94 -2.80
C LEU A 10 -12.31 -9.04 -3.69
N ASP A 11 -13.40 -9.69 -3.26
CA ASP A 11 -14.04 -10.82 -3.96
C ASP A 11 -14.46 -10.48 -5.40
N GLY A 12 -14.85 -9.22 -5.66
CA GLY A 12 -15.17 -8.73 -7.01
C GLY A 12 -13.96 -8.38 -7.90
N HIS A 13 -12.74 -8.36 -7.33
CA HIS A 13 -11.52 -7.89 -8.00
C HIS A 13 -10.45 -8.98 -8.12
N VAL A 14 -10.61 -10.09 -7.41
CA VAL A 14 -9.65 -11.21 -7.39
C VAL A 14 -10.21 -12.37 -8.19
N SER A 15 -9.51 -12.76 -9.25
CA SER A 15 -9.86 -13.96 -10.01
C SER A 15 -9.11 -15.19 -9.50
N THR A 16 -9.64 -16.38 -9.79
CA THR A 16 -8.98 -17.65 -9.45
C THR A 16 -7.56 -17.69 -10.02
N GLY A 17 -6.57 -17.81 -9.14
CA GLY A 17 -5.15 -17.86 -9.50
C GLY A 17 -4.43 -16.52 -9.41
N ASP A 18 -5.07 -15.43 -9.00
CA ASP A 18 -4.39 -14.18 -8.65
C ASP A 18 -3.70 -14.28 -7.29
N SER A 19 -2.58 -13.57 -7.16
CA SER A 19 -1.87 -13.42 -5.89
C SER A 19 -2.30 -12.13 -5.22
N VAL A 20 -2.59 -12.19 -3.91
CA VAL A 20 -2.96 -11.01 -3.14
C VAL A 20 -1.89 -10.76 -2.08
N PHE A 21 -1.35 -9.54 -2.05
CA PHE A 21 -0.36 -9.11 -1.06
C PHE A 21 -0.89 -7.95 -0.25
N SER A 22 -0.70 -7.98 1.06
CA SER A 22 -0.89 -6.79 1.88
C SER A 22 0.32 -5.87 1.74
N LEU A 23 0.05 -4.58 1.62
CA LEU A 23 1.05 -3.55 1.37
C LEU A 23 1.11 -2.57 2.53
N GLN A 24 2.32 -2.13 2.84
CA GLN A 24 2.57 -0.93 3.61
C GLN A 24 2.89 0.20 2.63
N ARG A 25 2.17 1.30 2.73
CA ARG A 25 2.43 2.52 1.94
C ARG A 25 3.26 3.50 2.75
N THR A 26 4.37 3.96 2.19
CA THR A 26 5.20 5.02 2.75
C THR A 26 5.30 6.16 1.76
N LYS A 27 4.99 7.40 2.19
CA LYS A 27 5.22 8.59 1.37
C LYS A 27 6.73 8.80 1.23
N LYS A 28 7.27 8.73 0.02
CA LYS A 28 8.67 9.14 -0.21
C LYS A 28 8.74 10.66 -0.11
N ARG A 29 8.99 11.18 1.09
CA ARG A 29 9.42 12.58 1.26
C ARG A 29 10.91 12.68 0.92
N PRO A 30 11.37 13.73 0.25
CA PRO A 30 12.80 14.01 0.12
C PRO A 30 13.42 14.09 1.51
N PHE A 31 14.54 13.41 1.74
CA PHE A 31 15.27 13.40 3.01
C PHE A 31 15.50 14.81 3.59
N TRP A 32 15.73 15.79 2.72
CA TRP A 32 15.88 17.20 3.10
C TRP A 32 14.68 17.81 3.82
N GLN A 33 13.44 17.41 3.50
CA GLN A 33 12.26 17.91 4.21
C GLN A 33 12.14 17.32 5.63
N GLN A 34 12.51 16.04 5.82
CA GLN A 34 12.54 15.42 7.15
C GLN A 34 13.58 16.09 8.05
N PHE A 35 14.73 16.48 7.48
CA PHE A 35 15.76 17.20 8.21
C PHE A 35 15.34 18.63 8.58
N LEU A 36 14.67 19.35 7.67
CA LEU A 36 14.15 20.70 7.96
C LEU A 36 13.13 20.69 9.10
N ASP A 37 12.23 19.70 9.13
CA ASP A 37 11.29 19.55 10.24
C ASP A 37 12.06 19.37 11.55
N VAL A 38 13.05 18.47 11.62
CA VAL A 38 13.83 18.19 12.85
C VAL A 38 14.68 19.37 13.33
N VAL A 39 15.24 20.17 12.42
CA VAL A 39 16.12 21.30 12.79
C VAL A 39 15.33 22.55 13.17
N LEU A 40 14.18 22.80 12.53
CA LEU A 40 13.33 23.95 12.88
C LEU A 40 12.44 23.65 14.09
N SER A 41 12.14 22.38 14.37
CA SER A 41 11.27 21.96 15.48
C SER A 41 12.03 21.54 16.73
N GLY A 42 12.86 22.43 17.28
CA GLY A 42 13.42 22.31 18.64
C GLY A 42 12.40 22.15 19.80
N GLY A 43 11.16 21.71 19.53
CA GLY A 43 10.11 21.38 20.49
C GLY A 43 8.88 20.62 19.96
N ALA A 44 8.89 19.91 18.82
CA ALA A 44 7.66 19.29 18.27
C ALA A 44 7.44 17.81 18.69
N LEU A 45 6.67 17.59 19.76
CA LEU A 45 6.04 16.29 20.06
C LEU A 45 4.65 16.13 19.40
N GLY A 46 4.14 17.15 18.70
CA GLY A 46 2.80 17.15 18.08
C GLY A 46 2.69 16.42 16.74
N ASP A 47 3.69 16.57 15.86
CA ASP A 47 3.61 16.13 14.45
C ASP A 47 3.86 14.63 14.23
N LEU A 48 4.20 13.88 15.28
CA LEU A 48 4.30 12.42 15.22
C LEU A 48 2.92 11.74 15.11
N LYS A 49 1.84 12.45 15.44
CA LYS A 49 0.47 11.91 15.40
C LYS A 49 -0.07 11.77 13.97
N ASP A 50 0.26 12.70 13.08
CA ASP A 50 -0.08 12.58 11.65
C ASP A 50 0.79 11.55 10.90
N LEU A 51 1.98 11.25 11.43
CA LEU A 51 2.81 10.15 10.91
C LEU A 51 2.24 8.77 11.28
N THR A 52 1.47 8.66 12.36
CA THR A 52 0.88 7.39 12.82
C THR A 52 -0.45 7.05 12.16
N GLU A 53 -1.20 8.03 11.65
CA GLU A 53 -2.46 7.76 10.91
C GLU A 53 -2.25 7.08 9.54
N ASN A 54 -1.07 7.18 8.94
CA ASN A 54 -0.73 6.45 7.70
C ASN A 54 -0.63 4.92 7.89
N VAL A 55 -0.72 4.40 9.13
CA VAL A 55 -0.50 2.98 9.44
C VAL A 55 -1.79 2.14 9.34
N GLN A 56 -2.98 2.74 9.31
CA GLN A 56 -4.22 1.97 9.48
C GLN A 56 -5.06 1.72 8.23
N THR A 57 -4.78 2.37 7.09
CA THR A 57 -5.54 2.04 5.88
C THR A 57 -4.91 0.82 5.20
N PRO A 58 -5.66 -0.30 5.06
CA PRO A 58 -5.13 -1.50 4.44
C PRO A 58 -5.03 -1.33 2.92
N TRP A 59 -3.80 -1.42 2.41
CA TRP A 59 -3.49 -1.45 0.99
C TRP A 59 -3.21 -2.88 0.57
N PHE A 60 -3.68 -3.26 -0.62
CA PHE A 60 -3.44 -4.58 -1.19
C PHE A 60 -2.92 -4.46 -2.60
N LEU A 61 -2.12 -5.43 -3.03
CA LEU A 61 -1.75 -5.64 -4.41
C LEU A 61 -2.43 -6.91 -4.89
N ILE A 62 -3.24 -6.80 -5.92
CA ILE A 62 -3.76 -7.94 -6.69
C ILE A 62 -2.85 -8.11 -7.90
N GLY A 63 -2.13 -9.22 -7.93
CA GLY A 63 -1.21 -9.56 -9.01
C GLY A 63 -1.76 -10.70 -9.85
N SER A 64 -2.02 -10.42 -11.12
CA SER A 64 -2.33 -11.43 -12.14
C SER A 64 -1.11 -11.68 -13.03
N SER A 65 -1.23 -12.60 -13.98
CA SER A 65 -0.17 -12.89 -14.94
C SER A 65 0.10 -11.72 -15.91
N THR A 66 -0.86 -10.82 -16.10
CA THR A 66 -0.82 -9.76 -17.11
C THR A 66 -0.84 -8.35 -16.53
N ALA A 67 -1.38 -8.17 -15.32
CA ALA A 67 -1.53 -6.87 -14.67
C ALA A 67 -1.36 -6.97 -13.15
N GLY A 68 -0.92 -5.88 -12.54
CA GLY A 68 -0.94 -5.70 -11.10
C GLY A 68 -1.70 -4.44 -10.73
N THR A 69 -2.60 -4.53 -9.76
CA THR A 69 -3.42 -3.41 -9.30
C THR A 69 -3.26 -3.26 -7.80
N ILE A 70 -2.86 -2.07 -7.37
CA ILE A 70 -2.87 -1.70 -5.96
C ILE A 70 -4.25 -1.16 -5.63
N VAL A 71 -4.88 -1.69 -4.60
CA VAL A 71 -6.19 -1.27 -4.14
C VAL A 71 -6.12 -0.78 -2.70
N ARG A 72 -6.88 0.27 -2.41
CA ARG A 72 -7.09 0.78 -1.06
C ARG A 72 -8.46 0.33 -0.58
N VAL A 73 -8.49 -0.34 0.57
CA VAL A 73 -9.76 -0.71 1.20
C VAL A 73 -10.01 0.22 2.39
N ALA A 74 -11.18 0.86 2.42
CA ALA A 74 -11.65 1.66 3.54
C ALA A 74 -13.12 1.32 3.80
N ASP A 75 -13.49 1.19 5.07
CA ASP A 75 -14.83 0.81 5.53
C ASP A 75 -15.45 -0.43 4.84
N GLY A 76 -14.63 -1.38 4.39
CA GLY A 76 -15.06 -2.63 3.74
C GLY A 76 -15.29 -2.48 2.24
N HIS A 77 -14.85 -1.38 1.64
CA HIS A 77 -15.01 -1.09 0.22
C HIS A 77 -13.68 -0.70 -0.42
N VAL A 78 -13.50 -1.03 -1.69
CA VAL A 78 -12.41 -0.49 -2.50
C VAL A 78 -12.72 0.98 -2.79
N VAL A 79 -11.83 1.87 -2.34
CA VAL A 79 -11.99 3.33 -2.49
C VAL A 79 -10.97 3.93 -3.45
N GLU A 80 -9.93 3.19 -3.82
CA GLU A 80 -8.88 3.64 -4.71
C GLU A 80 -8.25 2.44 -5.42
N GLU A 81 -7.97 2.60 -6.72
CA GLU A 81 -7.28 1.60 -7.54
C GLU A 81 -6.17 2.26 -8.33
N ILE A 82 -5.00 1.62 -8.34
CA ILE A 82 -3.79 2.14 -8.98
C ILE A 82 -3.17 1.01 -9.78
N ALA A 83 -3.16 1.17 -11.11
CA ALA A 83 -2.43 0.25 -11.98
C ALA A 83 -0.93 0.33 -11.73
N VAL A 84 -0.30 -0.81 -11.48
CA VAL A 84 1.15 -0.92 -11.33
C VAL A 84 1.78 -1.01 -12.71
N SER A 85 2.48 0.05 -13.13
CA SER A 85 3.23 0.07 -14.39
C SER A 85 4.68 0.48 -14.16
N PRO A 86 5.67 -0.28 -14.67
CA PRO A 86 5.51 -1.54 -15.41
C PRO A 86 5.21 -2.74 -14.49
N TRP A 87 4.26 -3.60 -14.89
CA TRP A 87 4.00 -4.91 -14.25
C TRP A 87 4.77 -6.03 -14.95
N ASN A 88 5.16 -7.06 -14.20
CA ASN A 88 5.78 -8.27 -14.73
C ASN A 88 5.16 -9.50 -14.05
N ALA A 89 4.86 -10.54 -14.83
CA ALA A 89 4.37 -11.83 -14.34
C ALA A 89 5.24 -12.43 -13.21
N ALA A 90 6.56 -12.23 -13.23
CA ALA A 90 7.45 -12.68 -12.16
C ALA A 90 7.15 -12.01 -10.80
N TRP A 91 6.54 -10.83 -10.81
CA TRP A 91 6.13 -10.14 -9.58
C TRP A 91 4.88 -10.76 -8.96
N LYS A 92 4.08 -11.51 -9.73
CA LYS A 92 2.92 -12.24 -9.21
C LYS A 92 3.27 -13.11 -8.00
N ASP A 93 4.44 -13.75 -8.00
CA ASP A 93 4.89 -14.58 -6.87
C ASP A 93 6.03 -13.92 -6.07
N GLY A 94 6.81 -13.07 -6.72
CA GLY A 94 8.03 -12.49 -6.17
C GLY A 94 7.93 -11.02 -5.75
N PHE A 95 6.75 -10.40 -5.76
CA PHE A 95 6.62 -8.96 -5.46
C PHE A 95 7.23 -8.62 -4.11
N ARG A 96 8.04 -7.55 -4.08
CA ARG A 96 8.68 -7.03 -2.86
C ARG A 96 8.28 -5.59 -2.59
N ARG A 97 8.39 -4.73 -3.61
CA ARG A 97 8.04 -3.32 -3.52
C ARG A 97 7.84 -2.70 -4.90
N VAL A 98 7.11 -1.59 -4.96
CA VAL A 98 7.04 -0.70 -6.12
C VAL A 98 6.84 0.74 -5.67
N VAL A 99 7.30 1.70 -6.47
CA VAL A 99 7.01 3.12 -6.27
C VAL A 99 6.01 3.55 -7.33
N VAL A 100 4.84 4.04 -6.91
CA VAL A 100 3.79 4.54 -7.81
C VAL A 100 3.25 5.84 -7.24
N ALA A 101 3.05 6.85 -8.09
CA ALA A 101 2.53 8.17 -7.70
C ALA A 101 3.23 8.78 -6.47
N GLY A 102 4.57 8.68 -6.39
CA GLY A 102 5.37 9.23 -5.28
C GLY A 102 5.28 8.47 -3.96
N HIS A 103 4.62 7.32 -3.92
CA HIS A 103 4.51 6.46 -2.74
C HIS A 103 5.23 5.14 -2.98
N GLU A 104 5.98 4.68 -1.96
CA GLU A 104 6.55 3.33 -1.96
C GLU A 104 5.56 2.37 -1.30
N TYR A 105 5.20 1.33 -2.04
CA TYR A 105 4.38 0.22 -1.57
C TYR A 105 5.28 -0.99 -1.35
N ARG A 106 5.29 -1.51 -0.13
CA ARG A 106 6.13 -2.66 0.26
C ARG A 106 5.24 -3.81 0.67
N LYS A 107 5.55 -5.02 0.19
CA LYS A 107 4.90 -6.25 0.65
C LYS A 107 5.15 -6.45 2.14
N VAL A 108 4.07 -6.67 2.88
CA VAL A 108 4.10 -7.08 4.28
C VAL A 108 3.85 -8.58 4.37
N ALA A 109 2.76 -9.07 3.78
CA ALA A 109 2.41 -10.48 3.76
C ALA A 109 1.76 -10.90 2.43
N ARG A 110 1.80 -12.20 2.14
CA ARG A 110 0.94 -12.82 1.12
C ARG A 110 -0.35 -13.26 1.80
N VAL A 111 -1.47 -12.94 1.19
CA VAL A 111 -2.82 -13.15 1.69
C VAL A 111 -3.48 -14.32 0.94
N ALA A 112 -3.24 -14.40 -0.37
CA ALA A 112 -3.64 -15.50 -1.27
C ALA A 112 -2.57 -15.69 -2.35
#